data_AF-A0A938QM48-F1
#
_entry.id   AF-A0A938QM48-F1
#
_cell.length_a   1.000
_cell.length_b   1.000
_cell.length_c   1.000
_cell.angle_alpha   90.00
_cell.angle_beta   90.00
_cell.angle_gamma   90.00
#
_symmetry.space_group_name_H-M   'P 1'
#
loop_
_entity.id
_entity.type
_entity.pdbx_description
1 polymer ?
#
loop_
_entity_poly.entity_id
_entity_poly.type
_entity_poly.pdbx_seq_one_letter_code
_entity_poly.pdbx_strand_id
1 'polypeptide(L)' 'MSRDEALLRQIRHRVEEELRQREMAFLEFWLQEVKTIDARRHKELAGLQSDLKKLIARMETRLRTLKGGSK' A
#
# COMPACT_ATOMS: atom_id res chain seq x y z
N MET A 1 -8.95 -34.40 -14.35
CA MET A 1 -7.90 -33.54 -13.77
C MET A 1 -7.10 -34.37 -12.80
N SER A 2 -5.77 -34.29 -12.86
CA SER A 2 -4.92 -34.99 -11.88
C SER A 2 -5.02 -34.32 -10.51
N ARG A 3 -4.65 -35.04 -9.44
CA ARG A 3 -4.58 -34.50 -8.07
C ARG A 3 -3.66 -33.28 -7.98
N ASP A 4 -2.59 -33.29 -8.78
CA ASP A 4 -1.60 -32.21 -8.82
C ASP A 4 -2.16 -30.95 -9.51
N GLU A 5 -2.96 -31.10 -10.57
CA GLU A 5 -3.65 -29.98 -11.22
C GLU A 5 -4.65 -29.30 -10.28
N ALA A 6 -5.36 -30.07 -9.47
CA ALA A 6 -6.30 -29.53 -8.48
C ALA A 6 -5.57 -28.74 -7.38
N LEU A 7 -4.44 -29.26 -6.88
CA LEU A 7 -3.60 -28.58 -5.90
C LEU A 7 -3.00 -27.28 -6.45
N LEU A 8 -2.48 -27.30 -7.68
CA LEU A 8 -1.92 -26.11 -8.33
C LEU A 8 -2.97 -25.01 -8.51
N ARG A 9 -4.21 -25.36 -8.84
CA ARG A 9 -5.31 -24.39 -8.94
C ARG A 9 -5.64 -23.77 -7.59
N GLN A 10 -5.69 -24.56 -6.53
CA GLN A 10 -5.94 -24.06 -5.18
C GLN A 10 -4.84 -23.10 -4.71
N ILE A 11 -3.57 -23.47 -4.93
CA ILE A 11 -2.42 -22.61 -4.60
C ILE A 11 -2.49 -21.30 -5.39
N ARG A 12 -2.73 -21.37 -6.70
CA ARG A 12 -2.88 -20.16 -7.54
C ARG A 12 -3.97 -19.25 -7.01
N HIS A 13 -5.15 -19.81 -6.74
CA HIS A 13 -6.28 -19.03 -6.25
C HIS A 13 -5.97 -18.33 -4.92
N ARG A 14 -5.31 -19.05 -4.00
CA ARG A 14 -4.89 -18.47 -2.72
C ARG A 14 -3.87 -17.35 -2.90
N VAL A 15 -2.87 -17.53 -3.75
CA VAL A 15 -1.86 -16.49 -4.03
C VAL A 15 -2.50 -15.25 -4.63
N GLU A 16 -3.40 -15.43 -5.60
CA GLU A 16 -4.14 -14.31 -6.21
C GLU A 16 -4.99 -13.57 -5.18
N GLU A 17 -5.63 -14.29 -4.25
CA GLU A 17 -6.42 -13.69 -3.17
C GLU A 17 -5.53 -12.92 -2.18
N GLU A 18 -4.41 -13.50 -1.75
CA GLU A 18 -3.47 -12.81 -0.87
C GLU A 18 -2.87 -11.56 -1.52
N LEU A 19 -2.61 -11.58 -2.84
CA LEU A 19 -2.15 -10.42 -3.59
C LEU A 19 -3.22 -9.32 -3.65
N ARG A 20 -4.47 -9.68 -3.97
CA ARG A 20 -5.60 -8.73 -3.97
C ARG A 20 -5.80 -8.09 -2.60
N GLN A 21 -5.75 -8.89 -1.53
CA GLN A 21 -5.92 -8.37 -0.16
C GLN A 21 -4.78 -7.43 0.23
N ARG A 22 -3.53 -7.75 -0.13
CA ARG A 22 -2.38 -6.87 0.11
C ARG A 22 -2.49 -5.56 -0.66
N GLU A 23 -2.91 -5.61 -1.92
CA GLU A 23 -3.11 -4.43 -2.75
C GLU A 23 -4.23 -3.54 -2.19
N MET A 24 -5.37 -4.13 -1.84
CA MET A 24 -6.50 -3.40 -1.24
C MET A 24 -6.08 -2.71 0.06
N ALA A 25 -5.45 -3.43 0.99
CA ALA A 25 -4.98 -2.85 2.25
C ALA A 25 -3.93 -1.73 2.04
N PHE A 26 -3.08 -1.86 1.02
CA PHE A 26 -2.12 -0.82 0.66
C PHE A 26 -2.83 0.44 0.14
N LEU A 27 -3.80 0.27 -0.77
CA LEU A 27 -4.56 1.38 -1.35
C LEU A 27 -5.42 2.09 -0.30
N GLU A 28 -6.14 1.34 0.53
CA GLU A 28 -6.98 1.88 1.61
C GLU A 28 -6.16 2.73 2.58
N PHE A 29 -5.00 2.23 3.00
CA PHE A 29 -4.09 2.96 3.88
C PHE A 29 -3.68 4.30 3.27
N TRP A 30 -3.14 4.30 2.05
CA TRP A 30 -2.65 5.54 1.45
C TRP A 30 -3.76 6.51 1.07
N LEU A 31 -4.93 6.00 0.67
CA LEU A 31 -6.10 6.83 0.45
C LEU A 31 -6.52 7.54 1.75
N GLN A 32 -6.52 6.83 2.87
CA GLN A 32 -6.86 7.42 4.17
C GLN A 32 -5.84 8.49 4.61
N GLU A 33 -4.56 8.27 4.34
CA GLU A 33 -3.51 9.25 4.62
C GLU A 33 -3.69 10.53 3.79
N VAL A 34 -4.04 10.41 2.52
CA VAL A 34 -4.34 11.56 1.64
C VAL A 34 -5.62 12.29 2.12
N LYS A 35 -6.68 11.56 2.43
CA LYS A 35 -7.92 12.13 2.99
C LYS A 35 -7.66 12.88 4.29
N THR A 36 -6.75 12.40 5.12
CA THR A 36 -6.36 13.06 6.37
C THR A 36 -5.68 14.41 6.12
N ILE A 37 -4.91 14.55 5.05
CA ILE A 37 -4.32 15.84 4.66
C ILE A 37 -5.41 16.78 4.12
N ASP A 38 -6.30 16.31 3.24
CA ASP A 38 -7.40 17.13 2.71
C ASP A 38 -8.33 17.64 3.82
N ALA A 39 -8.65 16.79 4.79
CA ALA A 39 -9.51 17.12 5.93
C ALA A 39 -8.94 18.24 6.83
N ARG A 40 -7.63 18.51 6.79
CA ARG A 40 -7.01 19.62 7.55
C ARG A 40 -7.38 21.00 7.00
N ARG A 41 -7.92 21.08 5.78
CA ARG A 41 -8.38 22.33 5.15
C ARG A 41 -7.37 23.47 5.33
N HIS A 42 -6.11 23.21 4.96
CA HIS A 42 -5.02 24.15 5.13
C HIS A 42 -5.36 25.52 4.52
N LYS A 43 -5.26 26.57 5.34
CA LYS A 43 -5.49 27.95 4.91
C LYS A 43 -4.30 28.54 4.16
N GLU A 44 -3.11 28.00 4.42
CA GLU A 44 -1.85 28.46 3.84
C GLU A 44 -1.15 27.33 3.09
N LEU A 45 -0.56 27.68 1.95
CA LEU A 45 0.18 26.73 1.11
C LEU A 45 1.33 26.06 1.86
N ALA A 46 2.02 26.78 2.75
CA ALA A 46 3.13 26.25 3.53
C ALA A 46 2.71 25.06 4.42
N GLY A 47 1.52 25.12 5.01
CA GLY A 47 0.96 24.03 5.82
C GLY A 47 0.70 22.78 5.00
N LEU A 48 0.07 22.93 3.83
CA LEU A 48 -0.16 21.84 2.89
C LEU A 48 1.15 21.21 2.41
N GLN A 49 2.13 22.04 2.03
CA GLN A 49 3.45 21.57 1.61
C GLN A 49 4.16 20.77 2.71
N SER A 50 4.05 21.20 3.97
CA SER A 50 4.63 20.48 5.11
C SER A 50 4.03 19.08 5.26
N ASP A 51 2.72 18.94 5.17
CA ASP A 51 2.05 17.65 5.33
C ASP A 51 2.24 16.71 4.14
N LEU A 52 2.29 17.26 2.91
CA LEU A 52 2.66 16.48 1.72
C LEU A 52 4.10 15.96 1.82
N LYS A 53 5.06 16.78 2.27
CA LYS A 53 6.45 16.32 2.49
C LYS A 53 6.54 15.19 3.51
N LYS A 54 5.75 15.25 4.60
CA LYS A 54 5.68 14.16 5.58
C LYS A 54 5.11 12.88 4.97
N LEU A 55 4.06 12.98 4.14
CA LEU A 55 3.48 11.84 3.45
C LEU A 55 4.50 11.19 2.50
N ILE A 56 5.17 11.99 1.68
CA ILE A 56 6.22 11.54 0.76
C ILE A 56 7.32 10.81 1.53
N ALA A 57 7.84 11.40 2.61
CA ALA A 57 8.87 10.77 3.43
C ALA A 57 8.42 9.40 3.99
N ARG A 58 7.17 9.28 4.47
CA ARG A 58 6.63 7.98 4.91
C ARG A 58 6.58 6.96 3.76
N MET A 59 6.16 7.37 2.57
CA MET A 59 6.12 6.51 1.40
C MET A 59 7.53 6.05 0.99
N GLU A 60 8.50 6.96 0.97
CA GLU A 60 9.90 6.66 0.67
C GLU A 60 10.53 5.70 1.68
N THR A 61 10.26 5.90 2.98
CA THR A 61 10.69 4.96 4.02
C THR A 61 10.10 3.57 3.78
N ARG A 62 8.79 3.47 3.52
CA ARG A 62 8.14 2.18 3.25
C ARG A 62 8.71 1.52 1.99
N LEU A 63 8.93 2.28 0.92
CA LEU A 63 9.57 1.78 -0.30
C LEU A 63 10.99 1.27 -0.03
N ARG A 64 11.77 1.99 0.77
CA ARG A 64 13.12 1.58 1.14
C ARG A 64 13.12 0.29 1.96
N THR A 65 12.21 0.16 2.91
CA THR A 65 12.05 -1.08 3.70
C THR A 65 11.66 -2.26 2.80
N LEU A 66 10.70 -2.07 1.90
CA LEU A 66 10.26 -3.13 0.98
C LEU A 66 11.35 -3.53 -0.02
N LYS A 67 12.13 -2.57 -0.53
CA LYS A 67 13.27 -2.83 -1.43
C LYS A 67 14.48 -3.40 -0.69
N GLY A 68 14.66 -3.02 0.58
CA GLY A 68 15.81 -3.38 1.42
C GLY A 68 15.63 -4.69 2.20
N GLY A 69 14.42 -5.25 2.26
CA GLY A 69 14.10 -6.52 2.92
C GLY A 69 14.60 -7.79 2.22
N SER A 70 15.63 -7.69 1.37
CA SER A 70 16.32 -8.84 0.74
C SER A 70 17.84 -8.81 0.97
N LYS A 71 18.27 -8.43 2.18
CA LYS A 71 19.61 -8.75 2.68
C LYS A 71 19.52 -9.76 3.80
#